data_AF-A0A968WGV9-F1
#
_entry.id   AF-A0A968WGV9-F1
#
_cell.length_a   1.000
_cell.length_b   1.000
_cell.length_c   1.000
_cell.angle_alpha   90.00
_cell.angle_beta   90.00
_cell.angle_gamma   90.00
#
_symmetry.space_group_name_H-M   'P 1'
#
loop_
_entity.id
_entity.type
_entity.pdbx_description
1 polymer ?
#
loop_
_entity_poly.entity_id
_entity_poly.type
_entity_poly.pdbx_seq_one_letter_code
_entity_poly.pdbx_strand_id
1 'polypeptide(L)'
;GSTGDSLSFIINETAAKQLGYANPLEESIEIESINFAVSDEQLDKPFRGKIIGVVKDFHFQSLHQSITPLILAYRNNPLHGIDYFSVRLTPGDWQAALDQMQTALLATDPSHTIEYNFLDDRLQDFYAQDVKRSKLFAIAAALSIGLACLGLFSLASFMIEQRTKEIGVRKVLGASSVQIVMMLSGKYLRLVLIGFVIATPLAIWVADEWLSTFAYRISIGWLSVAVACLLSVVVAVATVGYKSLRAGLMNPVKSLRSE
;
A
#
# COMPACT_ATOMS: atom_id res chain seq x y z
N GLY A 1 -36.30 17.18 -18.31
CA GLY A 1 -36.15 15.83 -18.88
C GLY A 1 -37.50 15.34 -19.32
N SER A 2 -37.59 14.79 -20.52
CA SER A 2 -38.78 14.12 -21.03
C SER A 2 -38.91 12.73 -20.40
N THR A 3 -40.08 12.08 -20.51
CA THR A 3 -40.28 10.68 -20.10
C THR A 3 -39.37 9.69 -20.82
N GLY A 4 -38.80 10.05 -21.99
CA GLY A 4 -37.80 9.24 -22.70
C GLY A 4 -36.42 9.27 -22.06
N ASP A 5 -36.06 10.36 -21.37
CA ASP A 5 -34.75 10.49 -20.71
C ASP A 5 -34.65 9.58 -19.47
N SER A 6 -35.79 9.34 -18.82
CA SER A 6 -35.93 8.45 -17.66
C SER A 6 -35.56 6.98 -17.93
N LEU A 7 -35.58 6.54 -19.19
CA LEU A 7 -35.29 5.17 -19.62
C LEU A 7 -33.97 5.07 -20.40
N SER A 8 -33.05 6.00 -20.17
CA SER A 8 -31.76 6.04 -20.85
C SER A 8 -30.62 5.60 -19.93
N PHE A 9 -29.72 4.78 -20.46
CA PHE A 9 -28.56 4.24 -19.75
C PHE A 9 -27.25 4.63 -20.40
N ILE A 10 -26.25 4.88 -19.57
CA ILE A 10 -24.84 4.93 -19.97
C ILE A 10 -24.16 3.75 -19.28
N ILE A 11 -23.33 3.00 -20.01
CA ILE A 11 -22.62 1.85 -19.46
C ILE A 11 -21.11 2.02 -19.61
N ASN A 12 -20.31 1.30 -18.82
CA ASN A 12 -18.86 1.26 -19.03
C ASN A 12 -18.44 0.21 -20.07
N GLU A 13 -17.18 0.27 -20.53
CA GLU A 13 -16.59 -0.67 -21.48
C GLU A 13 -16.67 -2.13 -20.97
N THR A 14 -16.42 -2.34 -19.68
CA THR A 14 -16.55 -3.68 -19.07
C THR A 14 -17.99 -4.22 -19.17
N ALA A 15 -19.02 -3.41 -18.91
CA ALA A 15 -20.41 -3.83 -19.07
C ALA A 15 -20.75 -4.18 -20.53
N ALA A 16 -20.32 -3.34 -21.48
CA ALA A 16 -20.55 -3.58 -22.91
C ALA A 16 -19.96 -4.93 -23.36
N LYS A 17 -18.74 -5.23 -22.88
CA LYS A 17 -18.04 -6.48 -23.17
C LYS A 17 -18.71 -7.70 -22.55
N GLN A 18 -19.13 -7.61 -21.29
CA GLN A 18 -19.78 -8.74 -20.59
C GLN A 18 -21.18 -9.05 -21.12
N LEU A 19 -21.92 -8.03 -21.56
CA LEU A 19 -23.23 -8.20 -22.20
C LEU A 19 -23.11 -8.73 -23.64
N GLY A 20 -21.90 -8.78 -24.21
CA GLY A 20 -21.66 -9.30 -25.55
C GLY A 20 -22.14 -8.39 -26.69
N TYR A 21 -22.35 -7.10 -26.41
CA TYR A 21 -22.87 -6.15 -27.41
C TYR A 21 -21.74 -5.67 -28.34
N ALA A 22 -21.85 -5.99 -29.62
CA ALA A 22 -20.94 -5.49 -30.65
C ALA A 22 -21.14 -3.99 -30.92
N ASN A 23 -22.40 -3.53 -30.94
CA ASN A 23 -22.80 -2.13 -31.09
C ASN A 23 -23.69 -1.69 -29.91
N PRO A 24 -23.12 -1.37 -28.74
CA PRO A 24 -23.90 -1.12 -27.53
C PRO A 24 -24.94 0.00 -27.66
N LEU A 25 -24.73 1.00 -28.52
CA LEU A 25 -25.64 2.15 -28.71
C LEU A 25 -26.93 1.81 -29.46
N GLU A 26 -26.98 0.67 -30.14
CA GLU A 26 -28.18 0.17 -30.82
C GLU A 26 -28.99 -0.78 -29.93
N GLU A 27 -28.41 -1.16 -28.79
CA GLU A 27 -28.95 -2.14 -27.87
C GLU A 27 -29.70 -1.49 -26.70
N SER A 28 -30.40 -2.33 -25.97
CA SER A 28 -31.19 -1.94 -24.79
C SER A 28 -31.06 -3.00 -23.72
N ILE A 29 -31.05 -2.57 -22.47
CA ILE A 29 -30.98 -3.46 -21.32
C ILE A 29 -32.38 -3.58 -20.74
N GLU A 30 -32.87 -4.81 -20.62
CA GLU A 30 -34.05 -5.12 -19.84
C GLU A 30 -33.62 -5.44 -18.41
N ILE A 31 -34.21 -4.73 -17.46
CA ILE A 31 -33.98 -4.97 -16.04
C ILE A 31 -35.24 -5.64 -15.50
N GLU A 32 -35.08 -6.91 -15.12
CA GLU A 32 -36.16 -7.71 -14.55
C GLU A 32 -36.63 -7.14 -13.21
N SER A 33 -37.83 -7.53 -12.78
CA SER A 33 -38.34 -7.17 -11.45
C SER A 33 -37.39 -7.69 -10.36
N ILE A 34 -36.85 -6.78 -9.56
CA ILE A 34 -35.93 -7.08 -8.47
C ILE A 34 -36.59 -6.66 -7.16
N ASN A 35 -36.61 -7.59 -6.21
CA ASN A 35 -36.94 -7.28 -4.82
C ASN A 35 -35.63 -7.24 -4.03
N PHE A 36 -35.18 -6.03 -3.68
CA PHE A 36 -33.97 -5.86 -2.90
C PHE A 36 -34.28 -6.20 -1.44
N ALA A 37 -33.82 -7.36 -0.95
CA ALA A 37 -34.11 -7.84 0.40
C ALA A 37 -33.63 -6.93 1.56
N VAL A 38 -32.95 -5.81 1.26
CA VAL A 38 -32.28 -4.91 2.21
C VAL A 38 -32.79 -3.46 2.09
N SER A 39 -33.64 -3.13 1.11
CA SER A 39 -34.19 -1.78 0.91
C SER A 39 -35.67 -1.84 0.56
N ASP A 40 -36.47 -0.86 1.01
CA ASP A 40 -37.89 -0.70 0.61
C ASP A 40 -38.08 -0.34 -0.88
N GLU A 41 -36.99 -0.27 -1.64
CA GLU A 41 -37.01 -0.10 -3.09
C GLU A 41 -37.35 -1.44 -3.77
N GLN A 42 -38.56 -1.50 -4.31
CA GLN A 42 -39.07 -2.66 -5.03
C GLN A 42 -39.32 -2.29 -6.49
N LEU A 43 -38.70 -3.02 -7.42
CA LEU A 43 -39.01 -2.89 -8.82
C LEU A 43 -40.11 -3.89 -9.19
N ASP A 44 -41.36 -3.46 -9.09
CA ASP A 44 -42.53 -4.32 -9.32
C ASP A 44 -42.73 -4.76 -10.77
N LYS A 45 -42.18 -4.01 -11.74
CA LYS A 45 -42.33 -4.29 -13.17
C LYS A 45 -40.98 -4.23 -13.87
N PRO A 46 -40.69 -5.19 -14.77
CA PRO A 46 -39.52 -5.07 -15.62
C PRO A 46 -39.65 -3.82 -16.47
N PHE A 47 -38.52 -3.19 -16.73
CA PHE A 47 -38.47 -2.06 -17.66
C PHE A 47 -37.23 -2.16 -18.54
N ARG A 48 -37.35 -1.57 -19.73
CA ARG A 48 -36.32 -1.62 -20.75
C ARG A 48 -35.76 -0.23 -20.96
N GLY A 49 -34.45 -0.08 -20.76
CA GLY A 49 -33.72 1.15 -20.99
C GLY A 49 -32.82 1.07 -22.20
N LYS A 50 -32.77 2.15 -23.00
CA LYS A 50 -31.89 2.24 -24.17
C LYS A 50 -30.50 2.70 -23.75
N ILE A 51 -29.47 2.08 -24.31
CA ILE A 51 -28.10 2.54 -24.11
C ILE A 51 -27.86 3.76 -25.01
N ILE A 52 -27.53 4.89 -24.41
CA ILE A 52 -27.27 6.16 -25.12
C ILE A 52 -25.80 6.56 -25.10
N GLY A 53 -24.96 5.84 -24.34
CA GLY A 53 -23.54 6.13 -24.23
C GLY A 53 -22.73 4.98 -23.65
N VAL A 54 -21.46 4.92 -24.03
CA VAL A 54 -20.45 4.08 -23.40
C VAL A 54 -19.34 4.96 -22.86
N VAL A 55 -19.02 4.83 -21.58
CA VAL A 55 -17.90 5.52 -20.93
C VAL A 55 -16.72 4.59 -20.78
N LYS A 56 -15.51 5.15 -20.77
CA LYS A 56 -14.29 4.40 -20.47
C LYS A 56 -14.35 3.83 -19.06
N ASP A 57 -13.70 2.70 -18.86
CA ASP A 57 -13.56 2.10 -17.54
C ASP A 57 -12.81 3.04 -16.58
N PHE A 58 -13.35 3.21 -15.37
CA PHE A 58 -12.75 3.97 -14.29
C PHE A 58 -12.95 3.24 -12.95
N HIS A 59 -12.10 3.54 -11.98
CA HIS A 59 -12.20 2.95 -10.65
C HIS A 59 -13.25 3.67 -9.82
N PHE A 60 -14.32 2.96 -9.48
CA PHE A 60 -15.39 3.43 -8.58
C PHE A 60 -15.51 2.58 -7.31
N GLN A 61 -14.68 1.55 -7.19
CA GLN A 61 -14.55 0.65 -6.04
C GLN A 61 -13.08 0.58 -5.59
N SER A 62 -12.82 -0.21 -4.55
CA SER A 62 -11.46 -0.52 -4.08
C SER A 62 -10.58 -1.09 -5.19
N LEU A 63 -9.30 -0.72 -5.23
CA LEU A 63 -8.31 -1.25 -6.19
C LEU A 63 -8.01 -2.75 -6.00
N HIS A 64 -8.48 -3.34 -4.90
CA HIS A 64 -8.47 -4.78 -4.69
C HIS A 64 -9.39 -5.50 -5.70
N GLN A 65 -10.45 -4.83 -6.16
CA GLN A 65 -11.41 -5.36 -7.10
C GLN A 65 -11.09 -4.93 -8.54
N SER A 66 -11.39 -5.81 -9.48
CA SER A 66 -11.37 -5.43 -10.90
C SER A 66 -12.54 -4.50 -11.19
N ILE A 67 -12.42 -3.68 -12.23
CA ILE A 67 -13.52 -2.84 -12.67
C ILE A 67 -14.68 -3.75 -13.07
N THR A 68 -15.83 -3.55 -12.43
CA THR A 68 -17.05 -4.33 -12.67
C THR A 68 -17.98 -3.59 -13.66
N PRO A 69 -18.97 -4.29 -14.24
CA PRO A 69 -20.00 -3.64 -15.04
C PRO A 69 -20.71 -2.53 -14.27
N LEU A 70 -20.80 -1.34 -14.86
CA LEU A 70 -21.47 -0.19 -14.29
C LEU A 70 -22.55 0.30 -15.25
N ILE A 71 -23.76 0.49 -14.71
CA ILE A 71 -24.87 1.13 -15.40
C ILE A 71 -25.15 2.45 -14.69
N LEU A 72 -25.04 3.55 -15.43
CA LEU A 72 -25.42 4.89 -15.00
C LEU A 72 -26.78 5.21 -15.60
N ALA A 73 -27.77 5.43 -14.73
CA ALA A 73 -29.13 5.75 -15.13
C ALA A 73 -29.50 7.19 -14.78
N TYR A 74 -30.50 7.72 -15.47
CA TYR A 74 -31.05 9.03 -15.15
C TYR A 74 -31.75 9.03 -13.78
N ARG A 75 -31.72 10.18 -13.09
CA ARG A 75 -32.21 10.34 -11.71
C ARG A 75 -33.66 9.92 -11.45
N ASN A 76 -34.49 9.89 -12.49
CA ASN A 76 -35.91 9.57 -12.39
C ASN A 76 -36.16 8.25 -13.10
N ASN A 77 -35.57 7.17 -12.58
CA ASN A 77 -35.65 5.82 -13.11
C ASN A 77 -36.38 4.92 -12.10
N PRO A 78 -37.25 3.99 -12.55
CA PRO A 78 -37.91 2.97 -11.71
C PRO A 78 -37.08 2.22 -10.66
N LEU A 79 -35.74 2.20 -10.77
CA LEU A 79 -34.87 1.42 -9.87
C LEU A 79 -34.55 2.07 -8.54
N HIS A 80 -34.30 3.38 -8.53
CA HIS A 80 -33.72 4.05 -7.37
C HIS A 80 -34.22 5.49 -7.27
N GLY A 81 -34.67 5.87 -6.08
CA GLY A 81 -34.80 7.27 -5.70
C GLY A 81 -33.43 7.79 -5.28
N ILE A 82 -32.90 8.81 -5.96
CA ILE A 82 -31.64 9.40 -5.53
C ILE A 82 -31.85 10.09 -4.17
N ASP A 83 -31.18 9.59 -3.13
CA ASP A 83 -31.19 10.11 -1.76
C ASP A 83 -29.91 10.91 -1.42
N TYR A 84 -28.95 11.03 -2.35
CA TYR A 84 -27.75 11.83 -2.15
C TYR A 84 -27.32 12.63 -3.40
N PHE A 85 -26.62 13.74 -3.17
CA PHE A 85 -26.03 14.56 -4.23
C PHE A 85 -24.50 14.52 -4.16
N SER A 86 -23.86 14.45 -5.31
CA SER A 86 -22.41 14.65 -5.43
C SER A 86 -22.14 16.07 -5.88
N VAL A 87 -21.43 16.85 -5.07
CA VAL A 87 -21.10 18.25 -5.39
C VAL A 87 -19.58 18.41 -5.46
N ARG A 88 -19.10 18.98 -6.55
CA ARG A 88 -17.69 19.32 -6.71
C ARG A 88 -17.45 20.74 -6.23
N LEU A 89 -16.60 20.90 -5.22
CA LEU A 89 -16.22 22.20 -4.68
C LEU A 89 -15.00 22.77 -5.41
N THR A 90 -14.93 24.10 -5.51
CA THR A 90 -13.72 24.80 -5.92
C THR A 90 -12.67 24.69 -4.80
N PRO A 91 -11.39 24.44 -5.11
CA PRO A 91 -10.34 24.39 -4.09
C PRO A 91 -10.29 25.70 -3.27
N GLY A 92 -10.34 25.60 -1.95
CA GLY A 92 -10.39 26.76 -1.05
C GLY A 92 -11.25 26.51 0.18
N ASP A 93 -12.09 27.49 0.52
CA ASP A 93 -12.93 27.49 1.71
C ASP A 93 -14.19 26.62 1.53
N TRP A 94 -14.03 25.32 1.77
CA TRP A 94 -15.12 24.34 1.74
C TRP A 94 -16.14 24.57 2.85
N GLN A 95 -15.76 25.21 3.97
CA GLN A 95 -16.68 25.48 5.09
C GLN A 95 -17.74 26.49 4.66
N ALA A 96 -17.31 27.59 4.03
CA ALA A 96 -18.25 28.57 3.48
C ALA A 96 -19.19 27.96 2.43
N ALA A 97 -18.72 27.00 1.63
CA ALA A 97 -19.57 26.29 0.67
C ALA A 97 -20.60 25.39 1.37
N LEU A 98 -20.22 24.69 2.44
CA LEU A 98 -21.15 23.88 3.23
C LEU A 98 -22.21 24.75 3.92
N ASP A 99 -21.83 25.89 4.49
CA ASP A 99 -22.77 26.82 5.12
C ASP A 99 -23.81 27.35 4.12
N GLN A 100 -23.36 27.66 2.90
CA GLN A 100 -24.25 28.06 1.81
C GLN A 100 -25.21 26.94 1.40
N MET A 101 -24.70 25.71 1.26
CA MET A 101 -25.55 24.55 0.97
C MET A 101 -26.57 24.31 2.08
N GLN A 102 -26.16 24.39 3.34
CA GLN A 102 -27.04 24.20 4.49
C GLN A 102 -28.14 25.25 4.52
N THR A 103 -27.80 26.50 4.25
CA THR A 103 -28.78 27.59 4.14
C THR A 103 -29.79 27.32 3.02
N ALA A 104 -29.31 26.87 1.86
CA ALA A 104 -30.17 26.53 0.72
C ALA A 104 -31.08 25.32 0.98
N LEU A 105 -30.57 24.30 1.69
CA LEU A 105 -31.36 23.14 2.09
C LEU A 105 -32.45 23.56 3.08
N LEU A 106 -32.11 24.27 4.17
CA LEU A 106 -33.08 24.68 5.19
C LEU A 106 -34.19 25.60 4.64
N ALA A 107 -33.91 26.35 3.57
CA ALA A 107 -34.92 27.14 2.87
C ALA A 107 -35.96 26.28 2.12
N THR A 108 -35.61 25.05 1.74
CA THR A 108 -36.44 24.13 0.96
C THR A 108 -37.04 23.02 1.83
N ASP A 109 -36.25 22.50 2.77
CA ASP A 109 -36.62 21.47 3.73
C ASP A 109 -36.03 21.81 5.12
N PRO A 110 -36.83 22.49 5.97
CA PRO A 110 -36.40 22.88 7.31
C PRO A 110 -36.19 21.70 8.27
N SER A 111 -36.66 20.50 7.92
CA SER A 111 -36.71 19.35 8.83
C SER A 111 -35.45 18.48 8.80
N HIS A 112 -34.60 18.63 7.77
CA HIS A 112 -33.39 17.85 7.59
C HIS A 112 -32.13 18.70 7.62
N THR A 113 -31.08 18.18 8.25
CA THR A 113 -29.73 18.73 8.21
C THR A 113 -28.91 18.06 7.10
N ILE A 114 -27.92 18.76 6.54
CA ILE A 114 -27.02 18.15 5.57
C ILE A 114 -26.15 17.11 6.26
N GLU A 115 -26.30 15.86 5.83
CA GLU A 115 -25.31 14.81 6.03
C GLU A 115 -24.37 14.77 4.82
N TYR A 116 -23.06 14.73 5.06
CA TYR A 116 -22.08 14.71 3.99
C TYR A 116 -20.91 13.80 4.35
N ASN A 117 -20.25 13.29 3.31
CA ASN A 117 -18.98 12.58 3.43
C ASN A 117 -18.05 13.09 2.34
N PHE A 118 -16.80 13.39 2.68
CA PHE A 118 -15.81 13.71 1.66
C PHE A 118 -15.43 12.44 0.88
N LEU A 119 -15.20 12.61 -0.41
CA LEU A 119 -14.76 11.51 -1.27
C LEU A 119 -13.41 10.95 -0.79
N ASP A 120 -12.51 11.81 -0.31
CA ASP A 120 -11.19 11.42 0.17
C ASP A 120 -11.28 10.53 1.43
N ASP A 121 -12.18 10.86 2.36
CA ASP A 121 -12.42 10.05 3.56
C ASP A 121 -12.98 8.66 3.19
N ARG A 122 -13.96 8.62 2.27
CA ARG A 122 -14.52 7.36 1.77
C ARG A 122 -13.47 6.51 1.04
N LEU A 123 -12.58 7.14 0.28
CA LEU A 123 -11.46 6.43 -0.35
C LEU A 123 -10.47 5.91 0.70
N GLN A 124 -10.20 6.69 1.75
CA GLN A 124 -9.33 6.26 2.85
C GLN A 124 -9.89 5.05 3.59
N ASP A 125 -11.21 4.95 3.75
CA ASP A 125 -11.85 3.80 4.39
C ASP A 125 -11.58 2.48 3.66
N PHE A 126 -11.51 2.51 2.31
CA PHE A 126 -11.14 1.32 1.53
C PHE A 126 -9.72 0.82 1.85
N TYR A 127 -8.80 1.69 2.27
CA TYR A 127 -7.38 1.36 2.50
C TYR A 127 -6.97 1.44 3.97
N ALA A 128 -7.88 1.74 4.89
CA ALA A 128 -7.57 1.90 6.31
C ALA A 128 -6.93 0.64 6.92
N GLN A 129 -7.36 -0.55 6.47
CA GLN A 129 -6.78 -1.82 6.89
C GLN A 129 -5.36 -2.00 6.34
N ASP A 130 -5.12 -1.63 5.09
CA ASP A 130 -3.80 -1.73 4.44
C ASP A 130 -2.79 -0.80 5.11
N VAL A 131 -3.18 0.43 5.44
CA VAL A 131 -2.34 1.38 6.19
C VAL A 131 -2.00 0.84 7.58
N LYS A 132 -2.97 0.27 8.30
CA LYS A 132 -2.73 -0.36 9.62
C LYS A 132 -1.75 -1.53 9.51
N ARG A 133 -1.92 -2.42 8.53
CA ARG A 133 -1.01 -3.55 8.28
C ARG A 133 0.40 -3.08 7.94
N SER A 134 0.53 -2.09 7.06
CA SER A 134 1.82 -1.49 6.70
C SER A 134 2.55 -0.94 7.94
N LYS A 135 1.82 -0.26 8.84
CA LYS A 135 2.38 0.25 10.10
C LYS A 135 2.85 -0.88 11.02
N LEU A 136 2.09 -1.96 11.15
CA LEU A 136 2.49 -3.13 11.95
C LEU A 136 3.76 -3.79 11.38
N PHE A 137 3.84 -3.96 10.06
CA PHE A 137 5.04 -4.50 9.41
C PHE A 137 6.25 -3.58 9.57
N ALA A 138 6.07 -2.26 9.47
CA ALA A 138 7.16 -1.30 9.68
C ALA A 138 7.73 -1.38 11.11
N ILE A 139 6.86 -1.48 12.13
CA ILE A 139 7.28 -1.65 13.52
C ILE A 139 7.99 -2.99 13.72
N ALA A 140 7.42 -4.08 13.19
CA ALA A 140 8.02 -5.41 13.28
C ALA A 140 9.41 -5.44 12.60
N ALA A 141 9.54 -4.86 11.40
CA ALA A 141 10.80 -4.75 10.69
C ALA A 141 11.84 -3.94 11.48
N ALA A 142 11.44 -2.80 12.06
CA ALA A 142 12.34 -1.98 12.89
C ALA A 142 12.84 -2.75 14.12
N LEU A 143 11.95 -3.48 14.80
CA LEU A 143 12.32 -4.33 15.94
C LEU A 143 13.24 -5.48 15.49
N SER A 144 12.94 -6.18 14.40
CA SER A 144 13.78 -7.25 13.85
C SER A 144 15.16 -6.75 13.46
N ILE A 145 15.27 -5.57 12.84
CA ILE A 145 16.56 -4.94 12.54
C ILE A 145 17.32 -4.62 13.83
N GLY A 146 16.64 -4.05 14.83
CA GLY A 146 17.23 -3.79 16.14
C GLY A 146 17.80 -5.05 16.80
N LEU A 147 17.02 -6.14 16.81
CA LEU A 147 17.45 -7.45 17.33
C LEU A 147 18.62 -8.03 16.53
N ALA A 148 18.59 -7.93 15.20
CA ALA A 148 19.68 -8.38 14.34
C ALA A 148 20.98 -7.60 14.62
N CYS A 149 20.89 -6.27 14.81
CA CYS A 149 22.03 -5.44 15.20
C CYS A 149 22.60 -5.85 16.55
N LEU A 150 21.75 -6.13 17.55
CA LEU A 150 22.21 -6.63 18.86
C LEU A 150 22.89 -8.00 18.72
N GLY A 151 22.36 -8.89 17.89
CA GLY A 151 22.97 -10.21 17.61
C GLY A 151 24.34 -10.07 16.95
N LEU A 152 24.44 -9.28 15.89
CA LEU A 152 25.71 -8.97 15.22
C LEU A 152 26.71 -8.31 16.16
N PHE A 153 26.26 -7.36 16.99
CA PHE A 153 27.08 -6.68 17.99
C PHE A 153 27.64 -7.64 19.04
N SER A 154 26.81 -8.58 19.50
CA SER A 154 27.18 -9.58 20.50
C SER A 154 28.22 -10.55 19.91
N LEU A 155 27.98 -11.04 18.70
CA LEU A 155 28.90 -11.93 17.99
C LEU A 155 30.23 -11.25 17.65
N ALA A 156 30.19 -9.97 17.26
CA ALA A 156 31.39 -9.15 17.02
C ALA A 156 32.21 -8.96 18.30
N SER A 157 31.56 -8.67 19.43
CA SER A 157 32.23 -8.45 20.71
C SER A 157 32.93 -9.71 21.22
N PHE A 158 32.24 -10.86 21.19
CA PHE A 158 32.80 -12.15 21.60
C PHE A 158 34.04 -12.54 20.77
N MET A 159 33.97 -12.34 19.44
CA MET A 159 35.07 -12.68 18.55
C MET A 159 36.30 -11.77 18.71
N ILE A 160 36.09 -10.48 18.97
CA ILE A 160 37.18 -9.55 19.27
C ILE A 160 37.94 -10.01 20.51
N GLU A 161 37.21 -10.38 21.57
CA GLU A 161 37.79 -10.87 22.83
C GLU A 161 38.59 -12.16 22.63
N GLN A 162 38.05 -13.12 21.87
CA GLN A 162 38.72 -14.37 21.56
C GLN A 162 39.96 -14.20 20.68
N ARG A 163 40.01 -13.14 19.85
CA ARG A 163 41.11 -12.84 18.90
C ARG A 163 42.02 -11.71 19.35
N THR A 164 41.90 -11.22 20.58
CA THR A 164 42.67 -10.06 21.07
C THR A 164 44.18 -10.27 20.94
N LYS A 165 44.69 -11.49 21.21
CA LYS A 165 46.12 -11.83 21.07
C LYS A 165 46.59 -11.77 19.61
N GLU A 166 45.82 -12.34 18.66
CA GLU A 166 46.13 -12.30 17.21
C GLU A 166 46.14 -10.87 16.68
N ILE A 167 45.16 -10.06 17.10
CA ILE A 167 45.01 -8.65 16.72
C ILE A 167 46.18 -7.82 17.25
N GLY A 168 46.57 -8.04 18.52
CA GLY A 168 47.70 -7.36 19.16
C GLY A 168 49.03 -7.64 18.46
N VAL A 169 49.32 -8.89 18.14
CA VAL A 169 50.54 -9.28 17.41
C VAL A 169 50.58 -8.64 16.03
N ARG A 170 49.50 -8.71 15.24
CA ARG A 170 49.45 -8.08 13.91
C ARG A 170 49.63 -6.57 13.95
N LYS A 171 49.07 -5.90 14.95
CA LYS A 171 49.18 -4.45 15.11
C LYS A 171 50.60 -4.02 15.46
N VAL A 172 51.31 -4.79 16.28
CA VAL A 172 52.75 -4.57 16.56
C VAL A 172 53.62 -4.85 15.33
N LEU A 173 53.22 -5.82 14.48
CA LEU A 173 53.84 -6.08 13.18
C LEU A 173 53.50 -5.05 12.09
N GLY A 174 52.81 -3.94 12.43
CA GLY A 174 52.55 -2.83 11.51
C GLY A 174 51.24 -2.92 10.72
N ALA A 175 50.34 -3.85 11.03
CA ALA A 175 49.03 -3.90 10.38
C ALA A 175 48.20 -2.66 10.71
N SER A 176 47.58 -2.04 9.70
CA SER A 176 46.75 -0.86 9.89
C SER A 176 45.42 -1.23 10.57
N SER A 177 44.85 -0.30 11.34
CA SER A 177 43.53 -0.50 11.97
C SER A 177 42.44 -0.80 10.93
N VAL A 178 42.57 -0.29 9.71
CA VAL A 178 41.65 -0.54 8.59
C VAL A 178 41.73 -1.98 8.09
N GLN A 179 42.93 -2.55 7.97
CA GLN A 179 43.11 -3.95 7.56
C GLN A 179 42.49 -4.92 8.58
N ILE A 180 42.65 -4.62 9.88
CA ILE A 180 42.03 -5.40 10.96
C ILE A 180 40.51 -5.31 10.87
N VAL A 181 39.96 -4.10 10.69
CA VAL A 181 38.52 -3.87 10.53
C VAL A 181 37.94 -4.59 9.32
N MET A 182 38.58 -4.53 8.15
CA MET A 182 38.11 -5.23 6.95
C MET A 182 38.11 -6.75 7.13
N MET A 183 39.16 -7.30 7.76
CA MET A 183 39.26 -8.73 8.00
C MET A 183 38.16 -9.23 8.94
N LEU A 184 37.87 -8.47 10.01
CA LEU A 184 36.79 -8.77 10.93
C LEU A 184 35.44 -8.63 10.24
N SER A 185 35.14 -7.47 9.65
CA SER A 185 33.86 -7.17 9.00
C SER A 185 33.53 -8.11 7.84
N GLY A 186 34.51 -8.52 7.04
CA GLY A 186 34.29 -9.36 5.85
C GLY A 186 33.63 -10.71 6.15
N LYS A 187 33.93 -11.33 7.30
CA LYS A 187 33.31 -12.59 7.71
C LYS A 187 31.82 -12.41 8.04
N TYR A 188 31.45 -11.30 8.68
CA TYR A 188 30.06 -10.98 9.01
C TYR A 188 29.28 -10.58 7.77
N LEU A 189 29.89 -9.82 6.87
CA LEU A 189 29.30 -9.43 5.61
C LEU A 189 28.92 -10.66 4.78
N ARG A 190 29.75 -11.71 4.78
CA ARG A 190 29.41 -12.99 4.14
C ARG A 190 28.19 -13.66 4.77
N LEU A 191 28.08 -13.68 6.10
CA LEU A 191 26.89 -14.22 6.79
C LEU A 191 25.62 -13.44 6.46
N VAL A 192 25.70 -12.10 6.42
CA VAL A 192 24.58 -11.23 6.05
C VAL A 192 24.15 -11.46 4.61
N LEU A 193 25.10 -11.60 3.68
CA LEU A 193 24.80 -11.88 2.28
C LEU A 193 24.16 -13.26 2.08
N ILE A 194 24.63 -14.30 2.80
CA ILE A 194 23.98 -15.62 2.77
C ILE A 194 22.55 -15.52 3.27
N GLY A 195 22.32 -14.85 4.40
CA GLY A 195 20.99 -14.59 4.92
C GLY A 195 20.11 -13.83 3.93
N PHE A 196 20.66 -12.82 3.26
CA PHE A 196 19.94 -12.04 2.24
C PHE A 196 19.55 -12.89 1.02
N VAL A 197 20.45 -13.74 0.53
CA VAL A 197 20.19 -14.64 -0.60
C VAL A 197 19.08 -15.65 -0.28
N ILE A 198 18.97 -16.10 0.97
CA ILE A 198 17.90 -17.01 1.41
C ILE A 198 16.59 -16.24 1.66
N ALA A 199 16.67 -15.06 2.27
CA ALA A 199 15.51 -14.24 2.60
C ALA A 199 14.82 -13.65 1.36
N THR A 200 15.58 -13.31 0.32
CA THR A 200 15.06 -12.69 -0.91
C THR A 200 13.99 -13.53 -1.62
N PRO A 201 14.23 -14.82 -1.97
CA PRO A 201 13.22 -15.64 -2.65
C PRO A 201 11.99 -15.86 -1.77
N LEU A 202 12.17 -16.03 -0.47
CA LEU A 202 11.06 -16.16 0.48
C LEU A 202 10.22 -14.88 0.53
N ALA A 203 10.87 -13.72 0.59
CA ALA A 203 10.20 -12.42 0.61
C ALA A 203 9.43 -12.16 -0.70
N ILE A 204 10.03 -12.49 -1.85
CA ILE A 204 9.35 -12.38 -3.15
C ILE A 204 8.14 -13.30 -3.21
N TRP A 205 8.27 -14.55 -2.76
CA TRP A 205 7.16 -15.52 -2.75
C TRP A 205 5.98 -15.06 -1.89
N VAL A 206 6.25 -14.63 -0.65
CA VAL A 206 5.19 -14.10 0.24
C VAL A 206 4.54 -12.85 -0.34
N ALA A 207 5.34 -11.95 -0.93
CA ALA A 207 4.83 -10.72 -1.49
C ALA A 207 4.02 -10.96 -2.78
N ASP A 208 4.40 -11.92 -3.62
CA ASP A 208 3.63 -12.30 -4.81
C ASP A 208 2.28 -12.92 -4.44
N GLU A 209 2.26 -13.81 -3.44
CA GLU A 209 1.02 -14.38 -2.89
C GLU A 209 0.09 -13.27 -2.37
N TRP A 210 0.63 -12.30 -1.62
CA TRP A 210 -0.16 -11.17 -1.15
C TRP A 210 -0.65 -10.27 -2.29
N LEU A 211 0.22 -9.95 -3.25
CA LEU A 211 -0.11 -9.12 -4.42
C LEU A 211 -1.13 -9.80 -5.36
N SER A 212 -1.27 -11.12 -5.30
CA SER A 212 -2.30 -11.86 -6.05
C SER A 212 -3.72 -11.52 -5.63
N THR A 213 -3.91 -10.98 -4.42
CA THR A 213 -5.23 -10.53 -3.93
C THR A 213 -5.70 -9.22 -4.57
N PHE A 214 -4.80 -8.51 -5.25
CA PHE A 214 -5.11 -7.25 -5.92
C PHE A 214 -5.35 -7.49 -7.41
N ALA A 215 -6.49 -7.02 -7.93
CA ALA A 215 -6.74 -7.01 -9.37
C ALA A 215 -5.70 -6.19 -10.15
N TYR A 216 -5.24 -5.08 -9.54
CA TYR A 216 -4.19 -4.21 -10.09
C TYR A 216 -2.95 -4.29 -9.22
N ARG A 217 -2.04 -5.20 -9.57
CA ARG A 217 -0.81 -5.45 -8.80
C ARG A 217 0.43 -4.86 -9.46
N ILE A 218 1.37 -4.44 -8.62
CA ILE A 218 2.72 -4.07 -9.03
C ILE A 218 3.61 -5.32 -9.07
N SER A 219 4.61 -5.33 -9.95
CA SER A 219 5.68 -6.34 -9.91
C SER A 219 6.81 -5.86 -9.00
N ILE A 220 7.35 -6.74 -8.16
CA ILE A 220 8.53 -6.43 -7.35
C ILE A 220 9.72 -6.24 -8.28
N GLY A 221 10.15 -4.99 -8.43
CA GLY A 221 11.31 -4.66 -9.25
C GLY A 221 12.61 -5.08 -8.58
N TRP A 222 13.60 -5.48 -9.39
CA TRP A 222 14.96 -5.75 -8.93
C TRP A 222 15.61 -4.56 -8.21
N LEU A 223 15.17 -3.33 -8.50
CA LEU A 223 15.62 -2.14 -7.80
C LEU A 223 15.28 -2.19 -6.30
N SER A 224 14.08 -2.65 -5.94
CA SER A 224 13.67 -2.78 -4.53
C SER A 224 14.54 -3.77 -3.78
N VAL A 225 14.87 -4.90 -4.42
CA VAL A 225 15.80 -5.91 -3.89
C VAL A 225 17.20 -5.34 -3.74
N ALA A 226 17.70 -4.59 -4.73
CA ALA A 226 19.01 -3.96 -4.68
C ALA A 226 19.11 -2.93 -3.54
N VAL A 227 18.08 -2.10 -3.35
CA VAL A 227 18.00 -1.14 -2.24
C VAL A 227 17.96 -1.86 -0.89
N ALA A 228 17.20 -2.94 -0.76
CA ALA A 228 17.15 -3.74 0.47
C ALA A 228 18.51 -4.40 0.77
N CYS A 229 19.22 -4.89 -0.26
CA CYS A 229 20.57 -5.45 -0.12
C CYS A 229 21.54 -4.37 0.38
N LEU A 230 21.53 -3.20 -0.26
CA LEU A 230 22.38 -2.07 0.11
C LEU A 230 22.14 -1.65 1.57
N LEU A 231 20.88 -1.47 1.96
CA LEU A 231 20.52 -1.12 3.34
C LEU A 231 20.99 -2.17 4.35
N SER A 232 20.82 -3.46 4.03
CA SER A 232 21.26 -4.57 4.88
C SER A 232 22.78 -4.55 5.08
N VAL A 233 23.54 -4.30 4.01
CA VAL A 233 25.01 -4.16 4.06
C VAL A 233 25.41 -2.93 4.87
N VAL A 234 24.77 -1.78 4.66
CA VAL A 234 25.05 -0.54 5.40
C VAL A 234 24.83 -0.75 6.90
N VAL A 235 23.72 -1.36 7.30
CA VAL A 235 23.42 -1.66 8.70
C VAL A 235 24.44 -2.63 9.31
N ALA A 236 24.82 -3.68 8.58
CA ALA A 236 25.83 -4.63 9.03
C ALA A 236 27.21 -3.97 9.20
N VAL A 237 27.63 -3.17 8.22
CA VAL A 237 28.92 -2.45 8.25
C VAL A 237 28.92 -1.39 9.36
N ALA A 238 27.82 -0.65 9.56
CA ALA A 238 27.73 0.31 10.65
C ALA A 238 27.87 -0.37 12.02
N THR A 239 27.17 -1.49 12.22
CA THR A 239 27.15 -2.24 13.48
C THR A 239 28.52 -2.87 13.79
N VAL A 240 29.09 -3.61 12.84
CA VAL A 240 30.37 -4.32 13.02
C VAL A 240 31.56 -3.37 12.91
N GLY A 241 31.49 -2.40 12.01
CA GLY A 241 32.54 -1.39 11.78
C GLY A 241 32.78 -0.53 13.00
N TYR A 242 31.71 -0.08 13.69
CA TYR A 242 31.85 0.68 14.93
C TYR A 242 32.63 -0.10 16.01
N LYS A 243 32.32 -1.38 16.20
CA LYS A 243 33.03 -2.25 17.16
C LYS A 243 34.46 -2.54 16.75
N SER A 244 34.67 -2.84 15.48
CA SER A 244 35.99 -3.17 14.94
C SER A 244 36.93 -1.97 15.00
N LEU A 245 36.43 -0.75 14.76
CA LEU A 245 37.20 0.48 14.93
C LEU A 245 37.62 0.69 16.38
N ARG A 246 36.68 0.50 17.32
CA ARG A 246 36.98 0.63 18.75
C ARG A 246 38.05 -0.37 19.22
N ALA A 247 37.97 -1.62 18.74
CA ALA A 247 38.98 -2.65 19.02
C ALA A 247 40.34 -2.33 18.35
N GLY A 248 40.30 -1.87 17.10
CA GLY A 248 41.48 -1.43 16.35
C GLY A 248 42.17 -0.21 16.97
N LEU A 249 41.48 0.59 17.78
CA LEU A 249 42.04 1.73 18.52
C LEU A 249 42.52 1.37 19.94
N MET A 250 42.23 0.16 20.45
CA MET A 250 42.73 -0.27 21.75
C MET A 250 44.26 -0.34 21.77
N ASN A 251 44.82 0.14 22.89
CA ASN A 251 46.25 0.33 23.06
C ASN A 251 46.91 -1.04 23.36
N PRO A 252 47.77 -1.58 22.47
CA PRO A 252 48.27 -2.96 22.55
C PRO A 252 49.09 -3.23 23.82
N VAL A 253 49.70 -2.19 24.39
CA VAL A 253 50.49 -2.26 25.64
C VAL A 253 49.64 -2.65 26.85
N LYS A 254 48.33 -2.34 26.87
CA LYS A 254 47.43 -2.80 27.94
C LYS A 254 46.96 -4.25 27.74
N SER A 255 46.86 -4.72 26.49
CA SER A 255 46.39 -6.06 26.14
C SER A 255 47.47 -7.14 26.31
N LEU A 256 48.74 -6.76 26.27
CA LEU A 256 49.89 -7.65 26.52
C LEU A 256 50.35 -7.66 27.98
N ARG A 257 49.93 -6.66 28.79
CA ARG A 257 50.33 -6.49 30.20
C ARG A 257 49.23 -6.89 31.20
N SER A 258 48.12 -7.45 30.72
CA SER A 258 47.03 -7.96 31.55
C SER A 258 47.19 -9.44 31.94
N GLU A 259 48.39 -9.98 31.79
CA GLU A 259 48.94 -11.10 32.58
C GLU A 259 50.23 -10.61 33.25
#